data_AF-A0A920M7A1-F1
#
_entry.id   AF-A0A920M7A1-F1
#
_cell.length_a   1.000
_cell.length_b   1.000
_cell.length_c   1.000
_cell.angle_alpha   90.00
_cell.angle_beta   90.00
_cell.angle_gamma   90.00
#
_symmetry.space_group_name_H-M   'P 1'
#
loop_
_entity.id
_entity.type
_entity.pdbx_description
1 polymer ?
#
loop_
_entity_poly.entity_id
_entity_poly.type
_entity_poly.pdbx_seq_one_letter_code
_entity_poly.pdbx_strand_id
1 'polypeptide(L)'
;MSHWAIHNPLQALRDDVEQMSHMPGHNLQVYSGMIRSLDRSVGKIIQKLKDLKIYGKTLIIFTSDNGGANYIELEDINKPFRGWKIIFFEGGIRVPFIVSWPDELVQV
;
A
#
# COMPACT_ATOMS: atom_id res chain seq x y z
N MET A 1 -7.75 4.33 -9.78
CA MET A 1 -8.48 3.22 -9.12
C MET A 1 -8.45 3.47 -7.63
N SER A 2 -9.46 3.04 -6.88
CA SER A 2 -9.52 3.21 -5.42
C SER A 2 -9.67 1.83 -4.79
N HIS A 3 -8.57 1.27 -4.30
CA HIS A 3 -8.55 -0.07 -3.71
C HIS A 3 -9.22 -0.06 -2.34
N TRP A 4 -9.93 -1.13 -2.00
CA TRP A 4 -10.41 -1.37 -0.64
C TRP A 4 -9.26 -1.75 0.30
N ALA A 5 -8.29 -2.52 -0.21
CA ALA A 5 -7.09 -2.87 0.53
C ALA A 5 -6.31 -1.58 0.87
N ILE A 6 -5.84 -1.39 2.11
CA ILE A 6 -5.70 -2.37 3.19
C ILE A 6 -6.67 -2.13 4.38
N HIS A 7 -7.85 -1.59 4.08
CA HIS A 7 -8.89 -1.31 5.08
C HIS A 7 -9.43 -2.60 5.71
N ASN A 8 -9.88 -2.52 6.97
CA ASN A 8 -10.54 -3.65 7.65
C ASN A 8 -11.84 -4.06 6.93
N PRO A 9 -12.32 -5.32 7.10
CA PRO A 9 -11.74 -6.40 7.91
C PRO A 9 -10.41 -6.92 7.35
N LEU A 10 -9.53 -7.43 8.23
CA LEU A 10 -8.25 -8.03 7.81
C LEU A 10 -8.52 -9.36 7.10
N GLN A 11 -8.40 -9.36 5.77
CA GLN A 11 -8.66 -10.51 4.91
C GLN A 11 -7.65 -10.55 3.77
N ALA A 12 -6.87 -11.62 3.71
CA ALA A 12 -5.89 -11.87 2.65
C ALA A 12 -6.07 -13.28 2.07
N LEU A 13 -5.54 -13.50 0.87
CA LEU A 13 -5.44 -14.85 0.32
C LEU A 13 -4.54 -15.70 1.21
N ARG A 14 -4.89 -16.98 1.38
CA ARG A 14 -4.12 -17.91 2.20
C ARG A 14 -2.64 -17.95 1.82
N ASP A 15 -2.35 -18.09 0.52
CA ASP A 15 -0.98 -18.14 0.02
C ASP A 15 -0.17 -16.87 0.33
N ASP A 16 -0.84 -15.70 0.44
CA ASP A 16 -0.18 -14.47 0.83
C ASP A 16 0.18 -14.46 2.31
N VAL A 17 -0.72 -14.96 3.17
CA VAL A 17 -0.47 -15.08 4.61
C VAL A 17 0.67 -16.07 4.87
N GLU A 18 0.67 -17.21 4.16
CA GLU A 18 1.71 -18.24 4.30
C GLU A 18 3.10 -17.71 3.92
N GLN A 19 3.20 -16.86 2.89
CA GLN A 19 4.44 -16.18 2.52
C GLN A 19 4.94 -15.17 3.57
N MET A 20 4.03 -14.66 4.42
CA MET A 20 4.36 -13.75 5.51
C MET A 20 4.63 -14.46 6.84
N SER A 21 4.69 -15.80 6.86
CA SER A 21 4.88 -16.60 8.08
C SER A 21 6.12 -16.26 8.93
N HIS A 22 7.11 -15.59 8.34
CA HIS A 22 8.31 -15.08 9.01
C HIS A 22 8.04 -13.82 9.87
N MET A 23 6.90 -13.16 9.69
CA MET A 23 6.51 -11.97 10.45
C MET A 23 5.79 -12.34 11.76
N PRO A 24 5.99 -11.56 12.85
CA PRO A 24 5.37 -11.85 14.14
C PRO A 24 3.87 -11.51 14.14
N GLY A 25 3.05 -12.48 14.58
CA GLY A 25 1.63 -12.27 14.83
C GLY A 25 0.73 -12.35 13.60
N HIS A 26 -0.42 -12.99 13.76
CA HIS A 26 -1.32 -13.28 12.63
C HIS A 26 -1.85 -12.01 11.94
N ASN A 27 -2.22 -10.95 12.68
CA ASN A 27 -2.72 -9.71 12.09
C ASN A 27 -1.68 -9.05 11.16
N LEU A 28 -0.40 -9.06 11.54
CA LEU A 28 0.66 -8.50 10.72
C LEU A 28 0.87 -9.32 9.44
N GLN A 29 0.77 -10.65 9.54
CA GLN A 29 0.85 -11.56 8.39
C GLN A 29 -0.29 -11.31 7.40
N VAL A 30 -1.53 -11.19 7.90
CA VAL A 30 -2.71 -10.89 7.08
C VAL A 30 -2.61 -9.50 6.46
N TYR A 31 -2.28 -8.48 7.25
CA TYR A 31 -2.12 -7.10 6.77
C TYR A 31 -1.05 -6.99 5.68
N SER A 32 0.10 -7.65 5.88
CA SER A 32 1.17 -7.70 4.88
C SER A 32 0.76 -8.48 3.62
N GLY A 33 -0.06 -9.53 3.77
CA GLY A 33 -0.67 -10.22 2.65
C GLY A 33 -1.62 -9.33 1.84
N MET A 34 -2.40 -8.46 2.50
CA MET A 34 -3.25 -7.47 1.81
C MET A 34 -2.40 -6.46 1.03
N ILE A 35 -1.30 -5.97 1.61
CA ILE A 35 -0.33 -5.08 0.92
C ILE A 35 0.24 -5.78 -0.32
N ARG A 36 0.65 -7.04 -0.19
CA ARG A 36 1.15 -7.84 -1.33
C ARG A 36 0.13 -7.98 -2.45
N SER A 37 -1.15 -8.17 -2.11
CA SER A 37 -2.23 -8.24 -3.09
C SER A 37 -2.46 -6.90 -3.81
N LEU A 38 -2.40 -5.78 -3.08
CA LEU A 38 -2.43 -4.43 -3.65
C LEU A 38 -1.27 -4.21 -4.62
N ASP A 39 -0.05 -4.55 -4.21
CA ASP A 39 1.15 -4.43 -5.04
C ASP A 39 1.02 -5.22 -6.36
N ARG A 40 0.56 -6.47 -6.31
CA ARG A 40 0.27 -7.25 -7.52
C ARG A 40 -0.78 -6.58 -8.41
N SER A 41 -1.81 -5.99 -7.82
CA SER A 41 -2.84 -5.27 -8.59
C SER A 41 -2.25 -4.07 -9.33
N VAL A 42 -1.40 -3.28 -8.66
CA VAL A 42 -0.64 -2.20 -9.30
C VAL A 42 0.24 -2.74 -10.42
N GLY A 43 0.99 -3.81 -10.17
CA GLY A 43 1.83 -4.47 -11.18
C GLY A 43 1.07 -4.88 -12.44
N LYS A 44 -0.16 -5.39 -12.31
CA LYS A 44 -1.02 -5.71 -13.47
C LYS A 44 -1.39 -4.47 -14.28
N ILE A 45 -1.68 -3.35 -13.63
CA ILE A 45 -1.97 -2.07 -14.32
C ILE A 45 -0.72 -1.60 -15.07
N ILE A 46 0.44 -1.58 -14.39
CA ILE A 46 1.71 -1.20 -15.01
C ILE A 46 2.01 -2.06 -16.23
N GLN A 47 1.88 -3.37 -16.11
CA GLN A 47 2.11 -4.28 -17.23
C GLN A 47 1.16 -3.97 -18.38
N LYS A 48 -0.12 -3.73 -18.09
CA LYS A 48 -1.09 -3.37 -19.13
C LYS A 48 -0.73 -2.06 -19.83
N LEU A 49 -0.25 -1.05 -19.12
CA LEU A 49 0.22 0.22 -19.72
C LEU A 49 1.45 -0.01 -20.62
N LYS A 50 2.36 -0.91 -20.23
CA LYS A 50 3.54 -1.29 -21.04
C LYS A 50 3.12 -2.03 -22.30
N ASP A 51 2.21 -3.00 -22.18
CA ASP A 51 1.69 -3.77 -23.33
C ASP A 51 0.98 -2.85 -24.34
N LEU A 52 0.26 -1.84 -23.84
CA LEU A 52 -0.39 -0.81 -24.65
C LEU A 52 0.57 0.27 -25.18
N LYS A 53 1.86 0.22 -24.80
CA LYS A 53 2.91 1.19 -25.19
C LYS A 53 2.58 2.64 -24.78
N ILE A 54 1.84 2.82 -23.69
CA ILE A 54 1.47 4.14 -23.15
C ILE A 54 2.08 4.41 -21.77
N TYR A 55 2.82 3.45 -21.20
CA TYR A 55 3.44 3.59 -19.87
C TYR A 55 4.29 4.86 -19.72
N GLY A 56 5.18 5.14 -20.67
CA GLY A 56 6.03 6.33 -20.64
C GLY A 56 5.28 7.66 -20.77
N LYS A 57 4.05 7.63 -21.31
CA LYS A 57 3.16 8.79 -21.48
C LYS A 57 2.09 8.90 -20.41
N THR A 58 2.19 8.10 -19.35
CA THR A 58 1.20 8.04 -18.28
C THR A 58 1.82 8.53 -16.99
N LEU A 59 1.29 9.63 -16.45
CA LEU A 59 1.56 10.06 -15.09
C LEU A 59 0.83 9.14 -14.11
N ILE A 60 1.57 8.51 -13.23
CA ILE A 60 1.05 7.59 -12.21
C ILE A 60 1.31 8.21 -10.85
N ILE A 61 0.25 8.34 -10.06
CA ILE A 61 0.31 8.77 -8.67
C ILE A 61 -0.18 7.61 -7.81
N PHE A 62 0.64 7.21 -6.85
CA PHE A 62 0.27 6.26 -5.81
C PHE A 62 0.27 6.98 -4.47
N THR A 63 -0.84 6.91 -3.75
CA THR A 63 -1.01 7.55 -2.44
C THR A 63 -1.96 6.75 -1.57
N SER A 64 -1.97 7.07 -0.27
CA SER A 64 -3.02 6.67 0.66
C SER A 64 -3.95 7.85 0.99
N ASP A 65 -5.15 7.56 1.49
CA ASP A 65 -6.17 8.53 1.88
C ASP A 65 -6.03 9.01 3.34
N ASN A 66 -5.36 8.24 4.19
CA ASN A 66 -4.98 8.57 5.57
C ASN A 66 -3.86 7.65 6.06
N GLY A 67 -3.33 7.92 7.26
CA GLY A 67 -2.38 7.02 7.92
C GLY A 67 -3.04 5.73 8.43
N GLY A 68 -2.22 4.76 8.85
CA GLY A 68 -2.69 3.45 9.32
C GLY A 68 -3.61 3.54 10.55
N ALA A 69 -4.56 2.61 10.66
CA ALA A 69 -5.54 2.57 11.75
C ALA A 69 -5.00 1.86 13.01
N ASN A 70 -5.43 2.28 14.20
CA ASN A 70 -5.07 1.60 15.45
C ASN A 70 -5.94 0.37 15.75
N TYR A 71 -7.18 0.34 15.26
CA TYR A 71 -8.17 -0.72 15.53
C TYR A 71 -7.88 -2.05 14.80
N ILE A 72 -6.74 -2.17 14.12
CA ILE A 72 -6.26 -3.43 13.52
C ILE A 72 -5.22 -4.14 14.38
N GLU A 73 -5.01 -3.67 15.62
CA GLU A 73 -4.11 -4.26 16.63
C GLU A 73 -2.64 -4.34 16.16
N LEU A 74 -2.21 -3.36 15.36
CA LEU A 74 -0.82 -3.21 14.92
C LEU A 74 -0.31 -1.82 15.32
N GLU A 75 0.43 -1.76 16.43
CA GLU A 75 0.88 -0.49 17.02
C GLU A 75 1.92 0.24 16.16
N ASP A 76 2.71 -0.52 15.39
CA ASP A 76 3.94 -0.05 14.77
C ASP A 76 3.81 0.39 13.30
N ILE A 77 2.61 0.30 12.71
CA ILE A 77 2.39 0.48 11.26
C ILE A 77 2.69 1.90 10.75
N ASN A 78 2.65 2.90 11.63
CA ASN A 78 2.93 4.29 11.29
C ASN A 78 4.33 4.74 11.74
N LYS A 79 5.14 3.87 12.36
CA LYS A 79 6.48 4.25 12.82
C LYS A 79 7.32 4.81 11.65
N PRO A 80 8.14 5.85 11.88
CA PRO A 80 8.43 6.50 13.18
C PRO A 80 7.42 7.58 13.60
N PHE A 81 6.32 7.74 12.88
CA PHE A 81 5.35 8.82 13.09
C PHE A 81 4.37 8.51 14.21
N ARG A 82 4.00 9.56 14.96
CA ARG A 82 3.05 9.48 16.07
C ARG A 82 1.61 9.44 15.54
N GLY A 83 0.75 8.62 16.13
CA GLY A 83 -0.70 8.63 15.87
C GLY A 83 -1.15 7.71 14.75
N TRP A 84 -2.43 7.77 14.45
CA TRP A 84 -3.14 6.86 13.52
C TRP A 84 -4.22 7.63 12.76
N LYS A 85 -4.89 6.94 11.82
CA LYS A 85 -6.15 7.37 11.20
C LYS A 85 -7.04 8.09 12.21
N ILE A 86 -7.64 9.21 11.79
CA ILE A 86 -8.51 10.13 12.56
C ILE A 86 -7.80 11.13 13.49
N ILE A 87 -6.47 11.08 13.58
CA ILE A 87 -5.70 11.97 14.45
C ILE A 87 -4.81 12.89 13.60
N PHE A 88 -4.64 14.14 14.02
CA PHE A 88 -3.81 15.14 13.31
C PHE A 88 -2.30 15.05 13.59
N PHE A 89 -1.82 13.96 14.19
CA PHE A 89 -0.39 13.71 14.25
C PHE A 89 0.09 13.08 12.93
N GLU A 90 1.39 13.15 12.66
CA GLU A 90 2.00 12.68 11.41
C GLU A 90 1.54 11.26 11.00
N GLY A 91 1.39 10.33 11.94
CA GLY A 91 0.94 8.96 11.64
C GLY A 91 -0.53 8.85 11.20
N GLY A 92 -1.32 9.92 11.28
CA GLY A 92 -2.69 9.99 10.76
C GLY A 92 -2.83 10.76 9.45
N ILE A 93 -1.93 11.72 9.17
CA ILE A 93 -2.05 12.64 8.02
C ILE A 93 -0.88 12.57 7.03
N ARG A 94 0.29 12.06 7.43
CA ARG A 94 1.43 11.86 6.52
C ARG A 94 1.30 10.50 5.86
N VAL A 95 1.13 10.51 4.55
CA VAL A 95 0.87 9.31 3.75
C VAL A 95 2.02 9.02 2.77
N PRO A 96 2.22 7.76 2.36
CA PRO A 96 3.08 7.44 1.23
C PRO A 96 2.57 8.17 -0.01
N PHE A 97 3.48 8.78 -0.77
CA PHE A 97 3.17 9.48 -2.01
C PHE A 97 4.29 9.25 -3.02
N ILE A 98 3.97 8.60 -4.13
CA ILE A 98 4.91 8.29 -5.20
C ILE A 98 4.33 8.85 -6.50
N VAL A 99 5.19 9.51 -7.27
CA VAL A 99 4.88 9.95 -8.63
C VAL A 99 5.84 9.26 -9.58
N SER A 100 5.30 8.64 -10.62
CA SER A 100 6.09 8.04 -11.70
C SER A 100 5.59 8.54 -13.04
N TRP A 101 6.52 9.08 -13.83
CA TRP A 101 6.31 9.42 -15.23
C TRP A 101 7.62 9.15 -15.98
N PRO A 102 7.82 7.92 -16.47
CA PRO A 102 9.14 7.44 -16.88
C PRO A 102 9.85 8.28 -17.95
N ASP A 103 9.10 8.84 -18.92
CA ASP A 103 9.70 9.57 -20.04
C ASP A 103 9.93 11.07 -19.73
N GLU A 104 9.35 11.59 -18.63
CA GLU A 104 9.38 13.03 -18.31
C GLU A 104 10.04 13.35 -16.97
N LEU A 105 9.90 12.47 -15.98
CA LEU A 105 10.49 12.63 -14.66
C LEU A 105 11.73 11.75 -14.51
N VAL A 106 12.85 12.39 -14.14
CA VAL A 106 14.05 11.67 -13.68
C VAL A 106 13.65 10.79 -12.51
N GLN A 107 13.78 9.48 -12.69
CA GLN A 107 13.57 8.52 -11.61
C GLN A 107 14.77 8.64 -10.67
N VAL A 108 14.53 9.02 -9.41
CA VAL A 108 15.56 9.16 -8.36
C VAL A 108 15.54 7.92 -7.46
#